data_AF-A0A9E5FAV6-F1
#
_entry.id   AF-A0A9E5FAV6-F1
#
_cell.length_a   1.000
_cell.length_b   1.000
_cell.length_c   1.000
_cell.angle_alpha   90.00
_cell.angle_beta   90.00
_cell.angle_gamma   90.00
#
_symmetry.space_group_name_H-M   'P 1'
#
loop_
_entity.id
_entity.type
_entity.pdbx_description
1 polymer ?
#
loop_
_entity_poly.entity_id
_entity_poly.type
_entity_poly.pdbx_seq_one_letter_code
_entity_poly.pdbx_strand_id
1 'polypeptide(L)'
;MTAPSIATATPNWLALHQATLTASKDGTSWLVHIGHELVYVLALLPVSGKHGIKLMQTINGRQFPVEGIFETPEAALAAGLEKLRTVLGW
;
A
#
# COMPACT_ATOMS: atom_id res chain seq x y z
N MET A 1 -12.07 18.99 3.83
CA MET A 1 -11.43 18.14 4.86
C MET A 1 -10.20 17.53 4.23
N THR A 2 -9.01 18.01 4.60
CA THR A 2 -7.74 17.52 4.07
C THR A 2 -7.43 16.21 4.79
N ALA A 3 -7.41 15.07 4.09
CA ALA A 3 -7.03 13.80 4.70
C ALA A 3 -5.56 13.87 5.17
N PRO A 4 -5.21 13.27 6.31
CA PRO A 4 -3.83 13.26 6.80
C PRO A 4 -2.93 12.56 5.78
N SER A 5 -1.91 13.27 5.29
CA SER A 5 -0.89 12.71 4.40
C SER A 5 0.06 11.85 5.23
N ILE A 6 -0.11 10.52 5.17
CA ILE A 6 0.81 9.58 5.80
C ILE A 6 2.01 9.40 4.87
N ALA A 7 3.06 10.18 5.12
CA ALA A 7 4.34 10.00 4.47
C ALA A 7 5.00 8.73 5.01
N THR A 8 5.10 7.70 4.17
CA THR A 8 5.78 6.46 4.54
C THR A 8 7.08 6.36 3.76
N ALA A 9 8.20 6.22 4.48
CA ALA A 9 9.48 5.92 3.85
C ALA A 9 9.39 4.58 3.11
N THR A 10 10.10 4.44 1.99
CA THR A 10 10.18 3.16 1.28
C THR A 10 10.85 2.13 2.19
N PRO A 11 10.20 1.00 2.51
CA PRO A 11 10.82 -0.10 3.25
C PRO A 11 12.14 -0.55 2.62
N ASN A 12 13.14 -0.87 3.44
CA ASN A 12 14.46 -1.30 2.96
C ASN A 12 14.38 -2.49 1.99
N TRP A 13 13.48 -3.44 2.23
CA TRP A 13 13.31 -4.60 1.36
C TRP A 13 12.75 -4.22 -0.02
N LEU A 14 11.92 -3.18 -0.16
CA LEU A 14 11.55 -2.67 -1.49
C LEU A 14 12.77 -2.05 -2.17
N ALA A 15 13.54 -1.24 -1.44
CA ALA A 15 14.71 -0.57 -1.99
C ALA A 15 15.79 -1.57 -2.50
N LEU A 16 15.98 -2.70 -1.81
CA LEU A 16 16.88 -3.77 -2.23
C LEU A 16 16.51 -4.36 -3.61
N HIS A 17 15.22 -4.33 -3.97
CA HIS A 17 14.71 -4.82 -5.24
C HIS A 17 14.40 -3.69 -6.25
N GLN A 18 15.07 -2.53 -6.11
CA GLN A 18 14.86 -1.36 -6.97
C GLN A 18 13.40 -0.90 -7.03
N ALA A 19 12.64 -1.15 -5.96
CA ALA A 19 11.27 -0.73 -5.83
C ALA A 19 11.14 0.48 -4.91
N THR A 20 10.17 1.35 -5.20
CA THR A 20 9.88 2.56 -4.43
C THR A 20 8.41 2.60 -4.04
N LEU A 21 8.16 3.13 -2.84
CA LEU A 21 6.81 3.41 -2.34
C LEU A 21 6.60 4.92 -2.33
N THR A 22 5.57 5.38 -3.01
CA THR A 22 5.21 6.80 -3.08
C THR A 22 3.78 7.00 -2.61
N ALA A 23 3.57 7.83 -1.58
CA ALA A 23 2.22 8.21 -1.16
C ALA A 23 1.54 9.10 -2.22
N SER A 24 0.25 8.88 -2.46
CA SER A 24 -0.56 9.77 -3.29
C SER A 24 -0.76 11.12 -2.60
N LYS A 25 -1.09 12.15 -3.39
CA LYS A 25 -1.32 13.51 -2.90
C LYS A 25 -2.48 13.61 -1.89
N ASP A 26 -3.43 12.69 -1.96
CA ASP A 26 -4.57 12.61 -1.05
C ASP A 26 -4.28 11.81 0.23
N GLY A 27 -3.10 11.17 0.34
CA GLY A 27 -2.73 10.37 1.51
C GLY A 27 -3.55 9.09 1.70
N THR A 28 -4.38 8.72 0.73
CA THR A 28 -5.27 7.54 0.83
C THR A 28 -4.76 6.35 0.05
N SER A 29 -3.69 6.50 -0.73
CA SER A 29 -3.09 5.41 -1.47
C SER A 29 -1.58 5.52 -1.55
N TRP A 30 -0.94 4.39 -1.80
CA TRP A 30 0.49 4.29 -2.00
C TRP A 30 0.76 3.52 -3.29
N LEU A 31 1.60 4.11 -4.12
CA LEU A 31 2.02 3.62 -5.41
C LEU A 31 3.34 2.89 -5.26
N VAL A 32 3.38 1.63 -5.70
CA VAL A 32 4.59 0.81 -5.71
C VAL A 32 5.13 0.79 -7.13
N HIS A 33 6.28 1.42 -7.31
CA HIS A 33 7.02 1.34 -8.56
C HIS A 33 8.11 0.30 -8.43
N ILE A 34 8.27 -0.57 -9.44
CA ILE A 34 9.41 -1.47 -9.55
C ILE A 34 10.21 -0.98 -10.76
N GLY A 35 11.43 -0.49 -10.54
CA GLY A 35 12.14 0.31 -11.52
C GLY A 35 11.36 1.60 -11.85
N HIS A 36 10.95 1.76 -13.11
CA HIS A 36 10.21 2.93 -13.60
C HIS A 36 8.71 2.67 -13.81
N GLU A 37 8.22 1.46 -13.53
CA GLU A 37 6.85 1.07 -13.80
C GLU A 37 6.01 1.06 -12.52
N LEU A 38 4.80 1.63 -12.58
CA LEU A 38 3.81 1.49 -11.52
C LEU A 38 3.17 0.11 -11.61
N VAL A 39 3.47 -0.78 -10.65
CA VAL A 39 3.02 -2.18 -10.68
C VAL A 39 1.90 -2.46 -9.68
N TYR A 40 1.95 -1.85 -8.50
CA TYR A 40 0.94 -2.07 -7.46
C TYR A 40 0.45 -0.76 -6.85
N VAL A 41 -0.77 -0.81 -6.35
CA VAL A 41 -1.41 0.25 -5.56
C VAL A 41 -1.94 -0.36 -4.27
N LEU A 42 -1.58 0.26 -3.16
CA LEU A 42 -2.20 0.05 -1.86
C LEU A 42 -3.20 1.18 -1.63
N ALA A 43 -4.47 0.88 -1.44
CA ALA A 43 -5.51 1.89 -1.22
C ALA A 43 -6.15 1.68 0.15
N LEU A 44 -6.13 2.72 0.97
CA LEU A 44 -6.81 2.75 2.26
C LEU A 44 -8.32 2.73 2.03
N LEU A 45 -9.03 1.92 2.81
CA LEU A 45 -10.48 1.80 2.75
C LEU A 45 -11.09 2.14 4.11
N PRO A 46 -12.08 3.04 4.18
CA PRO A 46 -12.83 3.24 5.41
C PRO A 46 -13.76 2.04 5.65
N VAL A 47 -13.70 1.46 6.85
CA VAL A 47 -14.53 0.31 7.25
C VAL A 47 -15.16 0.61 8.61
N SER A 48 -16.38 1.14 8.61
CA SER A 48 -17.17 1.39 9.84
C SER A 48 -16.42 2.17 10.93
N GLY A 49 -15.75 3.27 10.56
CA GLY A 49 -14.95 4.09 11.48
C GLY A 49 -13.54 3.55 11.75
N LYS A 50 -13.18 2.41 11.15
CA LYS A 50 -11.84 1.83 11.15
C LYS A 50 -11.23 1.86 9.75
N HIS A 51 -10.04 1.27 9.61
CA HIS A 51 -9.24 1.29 8.39
C HIS A 51 -9.00 -0.11 7.85
N GLY A 52 -9.36 -0.37 6.61
CA GLY A 52 -8.90 -1.51 5.83
C GLY A 52 -7.88 -1.06 4.79
N ILE A 53 -7.25 -2.03 4.12
CA ILE A 53 -6.41 -1.74 2.95
C ILE A 53 -6.69 -2.71 1.82
N LYS A 54 -6.61 -2.19 0.60
CA LYS A 54 -6.73 -2.95 -0.63
C LYS A 54 -5.39 -2.95 -1.34
N LEU A 55 -4.88 -4.13 -1.66
CA LEU A 55 -3.73 -4.29 -2.56
C LEU A 55 -4.25 -4.66 -3.96
N MET A 56 -3.79 -3.93 -4.98
CA MET A 56 -4.18 -4.15 -6.37
C MET A 56 -2.97 -4.04 -7.28
N GLN A 57 -2.88 -4.94 -8.26
CA GLN A 57 -1.92 -4.87 -9.35
C GLN A 57 -2.50 -4.04 -10.50
N THR A 58 -1.73 -3.10 -11.04
CA THR A 58 -2.20 -2.16 -12.05
C THR A 58 -2.30 -2.78 -13.43
N ILE A 59 -1.42 -3.73 -13.77
CA ILE A 59 -1.31 -4.27 -15.13
C ILE A 59 -2.56 -5.05 -15.57
N ASN A 60 -3.27 -5.67 -14.61
CA ASN A 60 -4.42 -6.55 -14.87
C ASN A 60 -5.59 -6.28 -13.90
N GLY A 61 -5.47 -5.30 -13.01
CA GLY A 61 -6.48 -5.00 -11.99
C GLY A 61 -6.65 -6.09 -10.92
N ARG A 62 -5.75 -7.09 -10.86
CA ARG A 62 -5.86 -8.19 -9.90
C ARG A 62 -5.78 -7.66 -8.48
N GLN A 63 -6.76 -8.02 -7.67
CA GLN A 63 -6.81 -7.63 -6.27
C GLN A 63 -6.27 -8.76 -5.39
N PHE A 64 -5.51 -8.38 -4.38
CA PHE A 64 -5.00 -9.27 -3.37
C PHE A 64 -5.65 -8.86 -2.04
N PRO A 65 -6.55 -9.69 -1.49
CA PRO A 65 -7.21 -9.36 -0.24
C PRO A 65 -6.16 -9.28 0.87
N VAL A 66 -6.21 -8.17 1.62
CA VAL A 66 -5.47 -7.99 2.86
C VAL A 66 -6.48 -8.19 3.98
N GLU A 67 -6.20 -9.16 4.85
CA GLU A 67 -7.10 -9.47 5.96
C GLU A 67 -6.89 -8.49 7.12
N GLY A 68 -7.97 -8.19 7.82
CA GLY A 68 -7.95 -7.34 9.01
C GLY A 68 -8.61 -5.98 8.81
N ILE A 69 -9.06 -5.44 9.93
CA ILE A 69 -9.58 -4.08 10.06
C ILE A 69 -8.79 -3.46 11.22
N PHE A 70 -8.20 -2.30 10.97
CA PHE A 70 -7.19 -1.68 11.82
C PHE A 70 -7.69 -0.37 12.41
N GLU A 71 -7.26 -0.07 13.63
CA GLU A 71 -7.61 1.18 14.31
C GLU A 71 -6.96 2.39 13.63
N THR A 72 -5.76 2.21 13.05
CA THR A 72 -5.01 3.29 12.40
C THR A 72 -4.70 2.97 10.93
N PRO A 73 -4.58 4.00 10.08
CA PRO A 73 -4.23 3.83 8.68
C PRO A 73 -2.79 3.33 8.47
N GLU A 74 -1.85 3.63 9.38
CA GLU A 74 -0.49 3.11 9.35
C GLU A 74 -0.45 1.60 9.59
N ALA A 75 -1.28 1.09 10.50
CA ALA A 75 -1.40 -0.34 10.74
C ALA A 75 -1.99 -1.08 9.53
N ALA A 76 -2.97 -0.47 8.86
CA ALA A 76 -3.52 -0.97 7.60
C ALA A 76 -2.44 -0.99 6.51
N LEU A 77 -1.65 0.07 6.37
CA LEU A 77 -0.53 0.11 5.43
C LEU A 77 0.51 -0.97 5.70
N ALA A 78 0.92 -1.15 6.96
CA ALA A 78 1.87 -2.18 7.34
C ALA A 78 1.38 -3.58 6.91
N ALA A 79 0.10 -3.90 7.19
CA ALA A 79 -0.49 -5.16 6.75
C ALA A 79 -0.52 -5.31 5.22
N GLY A 80 -0.81 -4.24 4.49
CA GLY A 80 -0.78 -4.24 3.03
C GLY A 80 0.62 -4.46 2.46
N LEU A 81 1.64 -3.85 3.07
CA LEU A 81 3.04 -4.03 2.69
C LEU A 81 3.54 -5.45 2.96
N GLU A 82 3.15 -6.06 4.08
CA GLU A 82 3.46 -7.48 4.36
C GLU A 82 2.76 -8.41 3.37
N LYS A 83 1.52 -8.11 2.98
CA LYS A 83 0.83 -8.87 1.93
C LYS A 83 1.55 -8.72 0.58
N LEU A 84 1.96 -7.51 0.22
CA LEU A 84 2.72 -7.25 -1.01
C LEU A 84 4.02 -8.03 -1.02
N ARG A 85 4.75 -8.01 0.10
CA ARG A 85 5.99 -8.77 0.27
C ARG A 85 5.76 -10.28 0.01
N THR A 86 4.69 -10.83 0.57
CA THR A 86 4.28 -12.22 0.34
C THR A 86 3.93 -12.50 -1.13
N VAL A 87 3.23 -11.57 -1.80
CA VAL A 87 2.86 -11.69 -3.22
C VAL A 87 4.09 -11.68 -4.14
N LEU A 88 5.11 -10.89 -3.80
CA LEU A 88 6.36 -10.78 -4.54
C LEU A 88 7.34 -11.92 -4.23
N GLY A 89 7.21 -12.57 -3.07
CA GLY A 89 8.11 -13.63 -2.62
C GLY A 89 9.45 -13.11 -2.09
N TRP A 90 9.46 -11.93 -1.44
CA TRP A 90 10.65 -11.24 -0.91
C TRP A 90 10.72 -11.27 0.63
#